data_AF-A0A7W4VZM8-F1
#
_entry.id   AF-A0A7W4VZM8-F1
#
_cell.length_a   1.000
_cell.length_b   1.000
_cell.length_c   1.000
_cell.angle_alpha   90.00
_cell.angle_beta   90.00
_cell.angle_gamma   90.00
#
_symmetry.space_group_name_H-M   'P 1'
#
loop_
_entity.id
_entity.type
_entity.pdbx_description
1 polymer ?
#
loop_
_entity_poly.entity_id
_entity_poly.type
_entity_poly.pdbx_seq_one_letter_code
_entity_poly.pdbx_strand_id
1 'polypeptide(L)'
;MTGPVGVERGRARVSAYVYGNILVLAAVLTATPHTIRSGHAVVVVLATTVTTYLAHVVAHAVGAAVGEEKPEGLSRDELRDAVPIMSSGSLPTLILALGALMSLDPSLVEGAAAAVVIVRLVGIGAVVDRFSDRTHRRRSWLAGAVVAGVSVLIVVLKLAFAH
;
A
#
# COMPACT_ATOMS: atom_id res chain seq x y z
N MET A 1 7.32 -24.01 -3.37
CA MET A 1 6.33 -22.99 -3.78
C MET A 1 6.53 -22.60 -5.26
N THR A 2 6.72 -23.57 -6.16
CA THR A 2 7.11 -23.33 -7.57
C THR A 2 6.05 -23.82 -8.58
N GLY A 3 4.81 -23.99 -8.13
CA GLY A 3 3.68 -24.32 -9.01
C GLY A 3 2.95 -23.07 -9.53
N PRO A 4 2.12 -23.19 -10.59
CA PRO A 4 1.37 -22.08 -11.20
C PRO A 4 0.59 -21.21 -10.20
N VAL A 5 -0.04 -21.85 -9.21
CA VAL A 5 -0.80 -21.21 -8.12
C VAL A 5 0.08 -20.30 -7.24
N GLY A 6 1.36 -20.63 -7.08
CA GLY A 6 2.30 -19.81 -6.29
C GLY A 6 2.65 -18.49 -6.97
N VAL A 7 2.73 -18.47 -8.30
CA VAL A 7 3.02 -17.26 -9.09
C VAL A 7 1.81 -16.33 -9.10
N GLU A 8 0.61 -16.88 -9.22
CA GLU A 8 -0.63 -16.11 -9.23
C GLU A 8 -0.88 -15.39 -7.90
N ARG A 9 -0.74 -16.11 -6.77
CA ARG A 9 -0.79 -15.50 -5.43
C ARG A 9 0.31 -14.47 -5.22
N GLY A 10 1.50 -14.70 -5.77
CA GLY A 10 2.59 -13.72 -5.78
C GLY A 10 2.21 -12.43 -6.50
N ARG A 11 1.59 -12.53 -7.68
CA ARG A 11 1.10 -11.37 -8.45
C ARG A 11 0.01 -10.61 -7.68
N ALA A 12 -0.95 -11.32 -7.09
CA ALA A 12 -2.01 -10.72 -6.28
C ALA A 12 -1.42 -9.90 -5.12
N ARG A 13 -0.48 -10.49 -4.36
CA ARG A 13 0.19 -9.81 -3.24
C ARG A 13 1.00 -8.60 -3.65
N VAL A 14 1.73 -8.69 -4.78
CA VAL A 14 2.51 -7.56 -5.31
C VAL A 14 1.58 -6.42 -5.74
N SER A 15 0.47 -6.73 -6.43
CA SER A 15 -0.52 -5.73 -6.82
C SER A 15 -1.15 -5.04 -5.60
N ALA A 16 -1.62 -5.83 -4.63
CA ALA A 16 -2.15 -5.36 -3.35
C ALA A 16 -1.14 -4.46 -2.60
N TYR A 17 0.15 -4.81 -2.64
CA TYR A 17 1.21 -4.01 -2.04
C TYR A 17 1.34 -2.64 -2.71
N VAL A 18 1.48 -2.59 -4.03
CA VAL A 18 1.63 -1.32 -4.78
C VAL A 18 0.41 -0.44 -4.58
N TYR A 19 -0.79 -1.00 -4.78
CA TYR A 19 -2.04 -0.28 -4.65
C TYR A 19 -2.23 0.32 -3.26
N GLY A 20 -2.00 -0.48 -2.21
CA GLY A 20 -2.09 -0.02 -0.83
C GLY A 20 -1.09 1.10 -0.52
N ASN A 21 0.16 1.01 -0.98
CA ASN A 21 1.14 2.08 -0.75
C ASN A 21 0.78 3.39 -1.47
N ILE A 22 0.24 3.34 -2.69
CA ILE A 22 -0.19 4.56 -3.41
C ILE A 22 -1.30 5.28 -2.63
N LEU A 23 -2.31 4.55 -2.17
CA LEU A 23 -3.43 5.13 -1.43
C LEU A 23 -3.01 5.67 -0.06
N VAL A 24 -2.14 4.94 0.64
CA VAL A 24 -1.58 5.40 1.92
C VAL A 24 -0.71 6.63 1.73
N LEU A 25 0.14 6.69 0.70
CA LEU A 25 0.95 7.87 0.41
C LEU A 25 0.06 9.08 0.14
N ALA A 26 -1.01 8.91 -0.63
CA ALA A 26 -2.00 9.96 -0.85
C ALA A 26 -2.64 10.45 0.44
N ALA A 27 -3.03 9.54 1.34
CA ALA A 27 -3.61 9.91 2.63
C ALA A 27 -2.59 10.66 3.52
N VAL A 28 -1.34 10.18 3.58
CA VAL A 28 -0.28 10.84 4.34
C VAL A 28 -0.03 12.26 3.84
N LEU A 29 0.07 12.47 2.52
CA LEU A 29 0.34 13.79 1.94
C LEU A 29 -0.86 14.75 1.96
N THR A 30 -2.02 14.32 2.47
CA THR A 30 -3.13 15.23 2.82
C THR A 30 -3.08 15.70 4.28
N ALA A 31 -2.11 15.19 5.06
CA ALA A 31 -1.93 15.64 6.42
C ALA A 31 -1.49 17.11 6.45
N THR A 32 -1.89 17.82 7.49
CA THR A 32 -1.49 19.20 7.76
C THR A 32 -0.97 19.26 9.19
N PRO A 33 -0.22 20.31 9.56
CA PRO A 33 0.24 20.47 10.94
C PRO A 33 -0.88 20.39 11.99
N HIS A 34 -2.08 20.88 11.66
CA HIS A 34 -3.23 20.80 12.55
C HIS A 34 -3.82 19.39 12.63
N THR A 35 -3.96 18.67 11.50
CA THR A 35 -4.52 17.31 11.51
C THR A 35 -3.56 16.28 12.11
N ILE A 36 -2.24 16.50 12.04
CA ILE A 36 -1.24 15.68 12.73
C ILE A 36 -1.36 15.87 14.24
N ARG A 37 -1.34 17.12 14.73
CA ARG A 37 -1.42 17.41 16.17
C ARG A 37 -2.72 16.95 16.81
N SER A 38 -3.85 17.06 16.10
CA SER A 38 -5.15 16.58 16.58
C SER A 38 -5.33 15.06 16.49
N GLY A 39 -4.39 14.34 15.86
CA GLY A 39 -4.52 12.91 15.60
C GLY A 39 -5.46 12.56 14.44
N HIS A 40 -6.11 13.55 13.80
CA HIS A 40 -7.00 13.31 12.66
C HIS A 40 -6.27 12.65 11.48
N ALA A 41 -5.01 12.99 11.23
CA ALA A 41 -4.20 12.34 10.18
C ALA A 41 -4.03 10.83 10.41
N VAL A 42 -3.94 10.39 11.68
CA VAL A 42 -3.88 8.97 12.06
C VAL A 42 -5.17 8.28 11.64
N VAL A 43 -6.31 8.89 11.96
CA VAL A 43 -7.64 8.36 11.62
C VAL A 43 -7.79 8.26 10.10
N VAL A 44 -7.39 9.29 9.34
CA VAL A 44 -7.48 9.29 7.88
C VAL A 44 -6.65 8.19 7.25
N VAL A 45 -5.39 8.01 7.67
CA VAL A 45 -4.52 6.97 7.12
C VAL A 45 -5.00 5.57 7.53
N LEU A 46 -5.42 5.38 8.78
CA LEU A 46 -5.95 4.11 9.25
C LEU A 46 -7.25 3.76 8.53
N ALA A 47 -8.19 4.70 8.43
CA ALA A 47 -9.45 4.53 7.72
C ALA A 47 -9.20 4.19 6.26
N THR A 48 -8.33 4.93 5.57
CA THR A 48 -7.94 4.65 4.17
C THR A 48 -7.41 3.22 4.04
N THR A 49 -6.54 2.79 4.94
CA THR A 49 -5.93 1.45 4.90
C THR A 49 -6.99 0.36 5.07
N VAL A 50 -7.84 0.49 6.09
CA VAL A 50 -8.88 -0.50 6.42
C VAL A 50 -9.94 -0.56 5.32
N THR A 51 -10.46 0.58 4.86
CA THR A 51 -11.50 0.60 3.82
C THR A 51 -10.96 0.11 2.49
N THR A 52 -9.71 0.41 2.15
CA THR A 52 -9.05 -0.15 0.95
C THR A 52 -8.95 -1.66 1.02
N TYR A 53 -8.55 -2.21 2.17
CA TYR A 53 -8.48 -3.66 2.36
C TYR A 53 -9.86 -4.30 2.18
N LEU A 54 -10.88 -3.76 2.84
CA LEU A 54 -12.25 -4.26 2.74
C LEU A 54 -12.80 -4.16 1.32
N ALA A 55 -12.61 -3.03 0.65
CA ALA A 55 -13.02 -2.84 -0.73
C ALA A 55 -12.33 -3.83 -1.68
N HIS A 56 -11.03 -4.10 -1.48
CA HIS A 56 -10.29 -5.08 -2.26
C HIS A 56 -10.84 -6.50 -2.06
N VAL A 57 -11.09 -6.89 -0.80
CA VAL A 57 -11.68 -8.20 -0.47
C VAL A 57 -13.06 -8.36 -1.12
N VAL A 58 -13.92 -7.35 -1.03
CA VAL A 58 -15.25 -7.36 -1.65
C VAL A 58 -15.15 -7.43 -3.17
N ALA A 59 -14.31 -6.60 -3.79
CA ALA A 59 -14.13 -6.59 -5.25
C ALA A 59 -13.59 -7.94 -5.75
N HIS A 60 -12.67 -8.56 -4.99
CA HIS A 60 -12.15 -9.88 -5.32
C HIS A 60 -13.23 -10.96 -5.22
N ALA A 61 -14.02 -10.98 -4.13
CA ALA A 61 -15.11 -11.94 -3.96
C ALA A 61 -16.18 -11.81 -5.06
N VAL A 62 -16.57 -10.58 -5.42
CA VAL A 62 -17.52 -10.33 -6.51
C VAL A 62 -16.93 -10.77 -7.86
N GLY A 63 -15.64 -10.48 -8.11
CA GLY A 63 -14.96 -10.90 -9.33
C GLY A 63 -14.84 -12.43 -9.45
N ALA A 64 -14.55 -13.11 -8.35
CA ALA A 64 -14.45 -14.57 -8.31
C ALA A 64 -15.80 -15.25 -8.56
N ALA A 65 -16.92 -14.64 -8.16
CA ALA A 65 -18.26 -15.20 -8.40
C ALA A 65 -18.70 -15.16 -9.88
N VAL A 66 -18.00 -14.42 -10.75
CA VAL A 66 -18.36 -14.32 -12.17
C VAL A 66 -17.95 -15.61 -12.90
N GLY A 67 -18.96 -16.37 -13.37
CA GLY A 67 -18.75 -17.61 -14.13
C GLY A 67 -18.69 -18.88 -13.27
N GLU A 68 -18.83 -18.75 -11.96
CA GLU A 68 -18.93 -19.88 -11.02
C GLU A 68 -20.40 -20.32 -10.87
N GLU A 69 -20.69 -21.62 -11.06
CA GLU A 69 -22.03 -22.17 -10.80
C GLU A 69 -22.37 -22.20 -9.30
N LYS A 70 -21.35 -22.26 -8.44
CA LYS A 70 -21.46 -22.17 -6.97
C LYS A 70 -20.29 -21.35 -6.44
N PRO A 71 -20.48 -20.06 -6.13
CA PRO A 71 -19.39 -19.25 -5.60
C PRO A 71 -18.89 -19.84 -4.29
N GLU A 72 -17.64 -20.31 -4.29
CA GLU A 72 -16.94 -20.63 -3.05
C GLU A 72 -16.77 -19.33 -2.25
N GLY A 73 -17.05 -19.40 -0.94
CA GLY A 73 -16.93 -18.23 -0.07
C GLY A 73 -15.47 -17.77 0.09
N LEU A 74 -15.27 -16.55 0.60
CA LEU A 74 -13.95 -15.98 0.85
C LEU A 74 -13.05 -16.92 1.67
N SER A 75 -11.95 -17.36 1.07
CA SER A 75 -10.99 -18.25 1.73
C SER A 75 -10.02 -17.46 2.61
N ARG A 76 -9.47 -18.11 3.63
CA ARG A 76 -8.42 -17.51 4.48
C ARG A 76 -7.17 -17.11 3.69
N ASP A 77 -6.89 -17.82 2.59
CA ASP A 77 -5.73 -17.53 1.75
C ASP A 77 -5.95 -16.27 0.92
N GLU A 78 -7.16 -16.03 0.39
CA GLU A 78 -7.52 -14.77 -0.29
C GLU A 78 -7.41 -13.57 0.65
N LEU A 79 -7.91 -13.70 1.88
CA LEU A 79 -7.77 -12.65 2.89
C LEU A 79 -6.31 -12.33 3.20
N ARG A 80 -5.44 -13.36 3.20
CA ARG A 80 -3.99 -13.23 3.40
C ARG A 80 -3.29 -12.59 2.21
N ASP A 81 -3.77 -12.83 1.00
CA ASP A 81 -3.19 -12.23 -0.20
C ASP A 81 -3.44 -10.71 -0.26
N ALA A 82 -4.46 -10.22 0.43
CA ALA A 82 -4.75 -8.79 0.61
C ALA A 82 -4.02 -8.12 1.80
N VAL A 83 -3.39 -8.87 2.71
CA VAL A 83 -2.61 -8.34 3.87
C VAL A 83 -1.55 -7.28 3.48
N PRO A 84 -0.89 -7.35 2.31
CA PRO A 84 0.01 -6.29 1.89
C PRO A 84 -0.60 -4.88 1.94
N ILE A 85 -1.92 -4.71 1.71
CA ILE A 85 -2.62 -3.43 1.86
C ILE A 85 -2.56 -2.95 3.30
N MET A 86 -2.94 -3.80 4.26
CA MET A 86 -2.90 -3.46 5.69
C MET A 86 -1.49 -3.10 6.15
N SER A 87 -0.49 -3.82 5.65
CA SER A 87 0.92 -3.55 5.97
C SER A 87 1.38 -2.17 5.49
N SER A 88 0.81 -1.65 4.40
CA SER A 88 1.20 -0.36 3.83
C SER A 88 0.84 0.82 4.73
N GLY A 89 -0.28 0.74 5.44
CA GLY A 89 -0.71 1.78 6.37
C GLY A 89 -0.10 1.67 7.77
N SER A 90 0.33 0.47 8.18
CA SER A 90 0.72 0.19 9.58
C SER A 90 1.81 1.12 10.13
N LEU A 91 2.98 1.14 9.47
CA LEU A 91 4.12 1.94 9.94
C LEU A 91 3.90 3.46 9.77
N PRO A 92 3.36 3.98 8.65
CA PRO A 92 2.99 5.40 8.55
C PRO A 92 1.98 5.84 9.61
N THR A 93 0.97 5.01 9.90
CA THR A 93 -0.01 5.30 10.96
C THR A 93 0.66 5.39 12.33
N LEU A 94 1.61 4.48 12.62
CA LEU A 94 2.37 4.51 13.86
C LEU A 94 3.22 5.78 13.97
N ILE A 95 3.89 6.19 12.89
CA ILE A 95 4.69 7.42 12.86
C ILE A 95 3.81 8.64 13.15
N LEU A 96 2.66 8.74 12.49
CA LEU A 96 1.70 9.82 12.72
C LEU A 96 1.16 9.81 14.16
N ALA A 97 0.87 8.62 14.70
CA ALA A 97 0.38 8.48 16.07
C ALA A 97 1.43 8.91 17.10
N LEU A 98 2.70 8.52 16.90
CA LEU A 98 3.81 9.00 17.72
C LEU A 98 3.99 10.51 17.60
N GLY A 99 3.87 11.07 16.40
CA GLY A 99 3.91 12.51 16.17
C GLY A 99 2.84 13.28 16.96
N ALA A 100 1.61 12.76 16.97
CA ALA A 100 0.52 13.32 17.74
C ALA A 100 0.74 13.19 19.27
N LEU A 101 1.10 12.00 19.74
CA LEU A 101 1.27 11.71 21.18
C LEU A 101 2.46 12.43 21.81
N MET A 102 3.56 12.53 21.08
CA MET A 102 4.81 13.12 21.55
C MET A 102 4.96 14.61 21.16
N SER A 103 3.94 15.18 20.50
CA SER A 103 3.96 16.58 20.02
C SER A 103 5.20 16.91 19.17
N LEU A 104 5.58 16.01 18.27
CA LEU A 104 6.75 16.19 17.40
C LEU A 104 6.50 17.24 16.32
N ASP A 105 7.58 17.72 15.69
CA ASP A 105 7.49 18.62 14.55
C ASP A 105 6.65 17.99 13.42
N PRO A 106 5.52 18.60 13.00
CA PRO A 106 4.63 17.98 12.03
C PRO A 106 5.26 17.74 10.66
N SER A 107 6.18 18.62 10.23
CA SER A 107 6.85 18.49 8.93
C SER A 107 7.77 17.28 8.91
N LEU A 108 8.51 17.04 10.00
CA LEU A 108 9.34 15.84 10.17
C LEU A 108 8.50 14.57 10.25
N VAL A 109 7.35 14.60 10.95
CA VAL A 109 6.46 13.44 11.09
C VAL A 109 5.85 13.06 9.74
N GLU A 110 5.29 14.03 9.01
CA GLU A 110 4.73 13.82 7.67
C GLU A 110 5.80 13.29 6.71
N GLY A 111 6.96 13.95 6.68
CA GLY A 111 8.09 13.56 5.85
C GLY A 111 8.58 12.15 6.14
N ALA A 112 8.68 11.76 7.42
CA ALA A 112 9.07 10.41 7.82
C ALA A 112 8.02 9.36 7.41
N ALA A 113 6.73 9.66 7.61
CA ALA A 113 5.64 8.77 7.20
C ALA A 113 5.62 8.58 5.67
N ALA A 114 5.77 9.65 4.89
CA ALA A 114 5.84 9.61 3.43
C ALA A 114 7.10 8.86 2.95
N ALA A 115 8.25 9.12 3.56
CA ALA A 115 9.51 8.44 3.24
C ALA A 115 9.41 6.93 3.42
N VAL A 116 8.77 6.45 4.49
CA VAL A 116 8.53 5.01 4.68
C VAL A 116 7.76 4.40 3.51
N VAL A 117 6.70 5.06 3.04
CA VAL A 117 5.89 4.57 1.93
C VAL A 117 6.66 4.59 0.61
N ILE A 118 7.46 5.64 0.38
CA ILE A 118 8.32 5.72 -0.80
C ILE A 118 9.39 4.61 -0.79
N VAL A 119 10.05 4.37 0.34
CA VAL A 119 11.03 3.29 0.48
C VAL A 119 10.39 1.93 0.21
N ARG A 120 9.16 1.71 0.69
CA ARG A 120 8.36 0.52 0.39
C ARG A 120 8.12 0.37 -1.12
N LEU A 121 7.69 1.43 -1.79
CA LEU A 121 7.48 1.44 -3.24
C LEU A 121 8.76 1.15 -4.02
N VAL A 122 9.90 1.75 -3.65
CA VAL A 122 11.20 1.45 -4.28
C VAL A 122 11.59 -0.02 -4.07
N GLY A 123 11.34 -0.54 -2.86
CA GLY A 123 11.62 -1.92 -2.47
C GLY A 123 10.81 -2.98 -3.22
N ILE A 124 9.78 -2.60 -4.00
CA ILE A 124 8.99 -3.56 -4.78
C ILE A 124 9.84 -4.33 -5.79
N GLY A 125 10.91 -3.71 -6.31
CA GLY A 125 11.85 -4.38 -7.21
C GLY A 125 12.46 -5.63 -6.58
N ALA A 126 12.87 -5.52 -5.31
CA ALA A 126 13.39 -6.65 -4.53
C ALA A 126 12.31 -7.71 -4.22
N VAL A 127 11.06 -7.29 -4.02
CA VAL A 127 9.94 -8.22 -3.81
C VAL A 127 9.64 -9.00 -5.09
N VAL A 128 9.59 -8.34 -6.24
CA VAL A 128 9.35 -8.97 -7.55
C VAL A 128 10.48 -9.92 -7.93
N ASP A 129 11.73 -9.57 -7.63
CA ASP A 129 12.90 -10.43 -7.81
C ASP A 129 12.85 -11.70 -6.94
N ARG A 130 12.16 -11.67 -5.80
CA ARG A 130 12.00 -12.87 -4.98
C ARG A 130 11.07 -13.90 -5.63
N PHE A 131 10.14 -13.47 -6.47
CA PHE A 131 9.17 -14.33 -7.14
C PHE A 131 9.53 -14.64 -8.60
N SER A 132 10.48 -13.89 -9.17
CA SER A 132 11.01 -14.12 -10.50
C SER A 132 12.39 -14.72 -10.32
N ASP A 133 12.69 -15.93 -10.78
CA ASP A 133 14.03 -16.55 -10.74
C ASP A 133 15.04 -15.81 -11.66
N ARG A 134 15.07 -14.48 -11.62
CA ARG A 134 15.87 -13.60 -12.47
C ARG A 134 17.03 -13.04 -11.64
N THR A 135 18.24 -13.34 -12.09
CA THR A 135 19.52 -13.00 -11.45
C THR A 135 19.98 -11.55 -11.66
N HIS A 136 19.19 -10.70 -12.32
CA HIS A 136 19.60 -9.33 -12.67
C HIS A 136 19.09 -8.25 -11.71
N ARG A 137 19.59 -8.29 -10.48
CA ARG A 137 19.28 -7.39 -9.35
C ARG A 137 19.20 -5.90 -9.73
N ARG A 138 20.11 -5.38 -10.57
CA ARG A 138 20.10 -3.94 -10.96
C ARG A 138 18.85 -3.52 -11.76
N ARG A 139 18.31 -4.40 -12.59
CA ARG A 139 17.17 -4.08 -13.46
C ARG A 139 15.85 -4.03 -12.67
N SER A 140 15.75 -4.78 -11.59
CA SER A 140 14.56 -4.79 -10.71
C SER A 140 14.48 -3.55 -9.83
N TRP A 141 15.61 -3.07 -9.29
CA TRP A 141 15.67 -1.80 -8.56
C TRP A 141 15.26 -0.62 -9.45
N LEU A 142 15.66 -0.65 -10.72
CA LEU A 142 15.22 0.35 -11.72
C LEU A 142 13.71 0.27 -11.95
N ALA A 143 13.14 -0.93 -12.10
CA ALA A 143 11.70 -1.11 -12.21
C ALA A 143 10.96 -0.62 -10.96
N GLY A 144 11.47 -0.91 -9.76
CA GLY A 144 10.91 -0.43 -8.51
C GLY A 144 10.99 1.09 -8.36
N ALA A 145 12.10 1.71 -8.77
CA ALA A 145 12.24 3.16 -8.81
C ALA A 145 11.25 3.82 -9.80
N VAL A 146 11.04 3.21 -10.97
CA VAL A 146 10.02 3.69 -11.92
C VAL A 146 8.62 3.59 -11.33
N VAL A 147 8.27 2.46 -10.70
CA VAL A 147 6.98 2.29 -10.02
C VAL A 147 6.80 3.33 -8.92
N ALA A 148 7.83 3.59 -8.11
CA ALA A 148 7.80 4.63 -7.09
C ALA A 148 7.60 6.02 -7.70
N GLY A 149 8.34 6.35 -8.77
CA GLY A 149 8.21 7.63 -9.47
C GLY A 149 6.81 7.84 -10.04
N VAL A 150 6.25 6.83 -10.72
CA VAL A 150 4.88 6.87 -11.24
C VAL A 150 3.87 6.98 -10.10
N SER A 151 4.08 6.27 -9.00
CA SER A 151 3.21 6.34 -7.81
C SER A 151 3.21 7.74 -7.20
N VAL A 152 4.38 8.36 -7.04
CA VAL A 152 4.50 9.74 -6.57
C VAL A 152 3.80 10.69 -7.53
N LEU A 153 3.99 10.53 -8.84
CA LEU A 153 3.30 11.33 -9.85
C LEU A 153 1.77 11.22 -9.74
N ILE A 154 1.23 10.00 -9.60
CA ILE A 154 -0.22 9.79 -9.41
C ILE A 154 -0.72 10.56 -8.19
N VAL A 155 0.02 10.51 -7.08
CA VAL A 155 -0.36 11.22 -5.85
C VAL A 155 -0.28 12.74 -6.03
N VAL A 156 0.78 13.25 -6.65
CA VAL A 156 0.92 14.68 -6.96
C VAL A 156 -0.23 15.18 -7.83
N LEU A 157 -0.59 14.44 -8.89
CA LEU A 157 -1.74 14.77 -9.75
C LEU A 157 -3.04 14.79 -8.93
N LYS A 158 -3.26 13.78 -8.08
CA LYS A 158 -4.45 13.74 -7.20
C LYS A 158 -4.50 14.99 -6.31
N LEU A 159 -3.40 15.37 -5.68
CA LEU A 159 -3.35 16.54 -4.81
C LEU A 159 -3.60 17.84 -5.58
N ALA A 160 -3.06 17.95 -6.80
CA ALA A 160 -3.24 19.13 -7.65
C ALA A 160 -4.67 19.31 -8.18
N PHE A 161 -5.43 18.22 -8.38
CA PHE A 161 -6.80 18.25 -8.91
C PHE A 161 -7.90 18.07 -7.86
N ALA A 162 -7.58 17.61 -6.65
CA ALA A 162 -8.54 17.40 -5.57
C ALA A 162 -8.55 18.53 -4.52
N HIS A 163 -7.78 19.60 -4.78
CA HIS A 163 -7.87 20.92 -4.13
C HIS A 163 -8.42 21.92 -5.15
#